data_AF-A0A485K910-F1
#
_entry.id   AF-A0A485K910-F1
#
_cell.length_a   1.000
_cell.length_b   1.000
_cell.length_c   1.000
_cell.angle_alpha   90.00
_cell.angle_beta   90.00
_cell.angle_gamma   90.00
#
_symmetry.space_group_name_H-M   'P 1'
#
loop_
_entity.id
_entity.type
_entity.pdbx_description
1 polymer ?
#
loop_
_entity_poly.entity_id
_entity_poly.type
_entity_poly.pdbx_seq_one_letter_code
_entity_poly.pdbx_strand_id
1 'polypeptide(L)'
;MSHVNQTELTRRNRMLNSPGMSCPTLANLSLDVLFTIATYLKVSSVLNLSASSTYLRGIVTEDPSLWELFCVRDFRIKTNSFPRSAAGWLQMYKNMDSPIVLTWGVNDDGRLGQPASNWGNVLSPAPIDTTAFGKIVSMSCSGFGMHALNQRGEVWFWGRLGQYSRETPGTKVPLPEPCSSVSSGRTFGCALGDSGAAYTWVVGQDARPHGIHVIRCDHVPSIFGGPSTVRTAKTIAAGWSHVAILLCDGAIKTCSIDRIRSMAEIDSFHLPGTSSDPIVHLAAGCDFTVALSASGVVYLWRTIGGPPAAGADLHLRAEFDTQPGDVYSHVSACLHRLSLLDAASGRFRLLDMSHRRDITPRWMTDRPHDQLAVVTHGDWHSGALLTNGQVWTWGNGSCALGLGNDRGSAVAEPRQIQHGLDGLFVFDIAFGGWHSAALAFRLEA
;
A
#
# COMPACT_ATOMS: atom_id res chain seq x y z
N MET A 1 2.08 -20.38 66.22
CA MET A 1 3.56 -20.48 66.12
C MET A 1 3.88 -21.58 65.12
N SER A 2 3.89 -21.26 63.83
CA SER A 2 4.35 -22.17 62.77
C SER A 2 5.83 -21.89 62.53
N HIS A 3 6.69 -22.74 63.10
CA HIS A 3 8.12 -22.73 62.82
C HIS A 3 8.35 -23.11 61.36
N VAL A 4 8.47 -22.11 60.50
CA VAL A 4 9.04 -22.28 59.16
C VAL A 4 10.52 -22.60 59.35
N ASN A 5 10.91 -23.82 59.01
CA ASN A 5 12.28 -24.31 59.09
C ASN A 5 13.21 -23.41 58.25
N GLN A 6 14.04 -22.59 58.90
CA GLN A 6 15.11 -21.80 58.27
C GLN A 6 16.02 -22.64 57.34
N THR A 7 16.05 -23.95 57.56
CA THR A 7 16.80 -24.93 56.76
C THR A 7 16.25 -25.11 55.34
N GLU A 8 14.95 -24.92 55.09
CA GLU A 8 14.36 -25.00 53.74
C GLU A 8 14.62 -23.73 52.91
N LEU A 9 14.55 -22.55 53.54
CA LEU A 9 14.92 -21.27 52.91
C LEU A 9 16.40 -21.23 52.53
N THR A 10 17.27 -21.82 53.35
CA THR A 10 18.71 -21.91 53.08
C THR A 10 19.02 -22.93 51.96
N ARG A 11 18.23 -24.00 51.83
CA ARG A 11 18.33 -24.96 50.71
C ARG A 11 17.87 -24.37 49.38
N ARG A 12 16.80 -23.55 49.39
CA ARG A 12 16.30 -22.86 48.19
C ARG A 12 17.28 -21.79 47.70
N ASN A 13 17.93 -21.07 48.62
CA ASN A 13 18.98 -20.10 48.28
C ASN A 13 20.31 -20.77 47.85
N ARG A 14 20.61 -21.99 48.30
CA ARG A 14 21.80 -22.74 47.85
C ARG A 14 21.64 -23.38 46.47
N MET A 15 20.42 -23.72 46.03
CA MET A 15 20.18 -24.19 44.66
C MET A 15 20.24 -23.08 43.60
N LEU A 16 20.13 -21.81 44.01
CA LEU A 16 20.27 -20.64 43.13
C LEU A 16 21.72 -20.15 42.99
N ASN A 17 22.66 -20.65 43.79
CA ASN A 17 24.07 -20.22 43.82
C ASN A 17 25.05 -21.34 43.36
N SER A 18 24.62 -22.24 42.48
CA SER A 18 25.58 -23.12 41.78
C SER A 18 26.32 -22.32 40.70
N PRO A 19 27.66 -22.40 40.60
CA PRO A 19 28.41 -21.76 39.54
C PRO A 19 28.14 -22.52 38.23
N GLY A 20 27.10 -22.10 37.50
CA GLY A 20 26.71 -22.72 36.23
C GLY A 20 25.23 -22.62 35.87
N MET A 21 24.35 -22.19 36.76
CA MET A 21 22.93 -21.99 36.43
C MET A 21 22.54 -20.53 36.64
N SER A 22 22.72 -19.71 35.60
CA SER A 22 22.04 -18.41 35.55
C SER A 22 20.53 -18.66 35.58
N CYS A 23 19.83 -18.06 36.53
CA CYS A 23 18.37 -18.04 36.50
C CYS A 23 17.95 -17.42 35.16
N PRO A 24 17.14 -18.09 34.33
CA PRO A 24 16.78 -17.55 33.03
C PRO A 24 15.99 -16.25 33.25
N THR A 25 16.59 -15.13 32.83
CA THR A 25 15.92 -13.83 32.84
C THR A 25 15.36 -13.54 31.46
N LEU A 26 14.47 -12.54 31.36
CA LEU A 26 13.95 -12.09 30.07
C LEU A 26 15.09 -11.71 29.09
N ALA A 27 16.22 -11.22 29.60
CA ALA A 27 17.40 -10.87 28.80
C ALA A 27 18.16 -12.08 28.22
N ASN A 28 17.81 -13.31 28.62
CA ASN A 28 18.39 -14.54 28.08
C ASN A 28 17.59 -15.11 26.90
N LEU A 29 16.44 -14.52 26.55
CA LEU A 29 15.65 -14.95 25.40
C LEU A 29 16.26 -14.44 24.08
N SER A 30 16.03 -15.16 22.99
CA SER A 30 16.39 -14.66 21.66
C SER A 30 15.53 -13.45 21.27
N LEU A 31 16.06 -12.61 20.38
CA LEU A 31 15.35 -11.43 19.89
C LEU A 31 13.99 -11.77 19.27
N ASP A 32 13.88 -12.86 18.52
CA ASP A 32 12.62 -13.30 17.91
C ASP A 32 11.54 -13.58 18.97
N VAL A 33 11.91 -14.23 20.07
CA VAL A 33 10.98 -14.51 21.18
C VAL A 33 10.63 -13.22 21.90
N LEU A 34 11.59 -12.32 22.11
CA LEU A 34 11.35 -11.01 22.73
C LEU A 34 10.40 -10.15 21.90
N PHE A 35 10.59 -10.10 20.58
CA PHE A 35 9.71 -9.37 19.67
C PHE A 35 8.33 -10.00 19.60
N THR A 36 8.26 -11.34 19.59
CA THR A 36 6.97 -12.04 19.70
C THR A 36 6.25 -11.63 20.99
N ILE A 37 6.92 -11.61 22.14
CA ILE A 37 6.33 -11.13 23.40
C ILE A 37 5.92 -9.66 23.30
N ALA A 38 6.75 -8.81 22.70
CA ALA A 38 6.48 -7.39 22.53
C ALA A 38 5.19 -7.13 21.74
N THR A 39 4.82 -8.00 20.78
CA THR A 39 3.54 -7.87 20.06
C THR A 39 2.32 -7.88 20.99
N TYR A 40 2.39 -8.60 22.12
CA TYR A 40 1.30 -8.70 23.10
C TYR A 40 1.34 -7.60 24.17
N LEU A 41 2.41 -6.80 24.23
CA LEU A 41 2.59 -5.76 25.23
C LEU A 41 2.22 -4.38 24.67
N LYS A 42 1.59 -3.55 25.51
CA LYS A 42 1.48 -2.11 25.25
C LYS A 42 2.87 -1.50 25.20
N VAL A 43 3.07 -0.51 24.32
CA VAL A 43 4.36 0.18 24.21
C VAL A 43 4.79 0.80 25.54
N SER A 44 3.86 1.33 26.34
CA SER A 44 4.15 1.82 27.69
C SER A 44 4.78 0.75 28.60
N SER A 45 4.34 -0.50 28.49
CA SER A 45 4.90 -1.61 29.26
C SER A 45 6.32 -1.96 28.79
N VAL A 46 6.56 -1.93 27.48
CA VAL A 46 7.89 -2.16 26.89
C VAL A 46 8.86 -1.07 27.31
N LEU A 47 8.43 0.20 27.34
CA LEU A 47 9.21 1.32 27.86
C LEU A 47 9.51 1.17 29.36
N ASN A 48 8.55 0.71 30.16
CA ASN A 48 8.78 0.44 31.58
C ASN A 48 9.77 -0.72 31.80
N LEU A 49 9.70 -1.78 30.97
CA LEU A 49 10.66 -2.88 31.00
C LEU A 49 12.08 -2.40 30.64
N SER A 50 12.20 -1.52 29.66
CA SER A 50 13.48 -0.92 29.26
C SER A 50 14.06 0.00 30.36
N ALA A 51 13.21 0.55 31.23
CA ALA A 51 13.67 1.27 32.43
C ALA A 51 14.36 0.33 33.44
N SER A 52 14.00 -0.95 33.48
CA SER A 52 14.50 -1.94 34.44
C SER A 52 15.75 -2.72 34.01
N SER A 53 16.13 -2.68 32.72
CA SER A 53 17.25 -3.45 32.17
C SER A 53 18.00 -2.67 31.09
N THR A 54 19.32 -2.60 31.19
CA THR A 54 20.19 -1.94 30.19
C THR A 54 20.17 -2.66 28.84
N TYR A 55 20.07 -3.98 28.83
CA TYR A 55 19.93 -4.78 27.60
C TYR A 55 18.64 -4.44 26.86
N LEU A 56 17.50 -4.48 27.58
CA LEU A 56 16.20 -4.13 26.99
C LEU A 56 16.13 -2.65 26.59
N ARG A 57 16.82 -1.78 27.32
CA ARG A 57 17.01 -0.38 26.92
C ARG A 57 17.72 -0.26 25.59
N GLY A 58 18.84 -0.96 25.41
CA GLY A 58 19.57 -0.99 24.14
C GLY A 58 18.68 -1.40 22.97
N ILE A 59 17.90 -2.48 23.13
CA ILE A 59 16.94 -2.92 22.09
C ILE A 59 15.93 -1.80 21.77
N VAL A 60 15.34 -1.18 22.80
CA VAL A 60 14.33 -0.12 22.59
C VAL A 60 14.91 1.14 21.97
N THR A 61 16.16 1.49 22.25
CA THR A 61 16.78 2.72 21.74
C THR A 61 17.50 2.56 20.41
N GLU A 62 18.08 1.39 20.17
CA GLU A 62 19.01 1.17 19.05
C GLU A 62 18.49 0.20 18.00
N ASP A 63 17.55 -0.71 18.34
CA ASP A 63 17.05 -1.70 17.38
C ASP A 63 15.85 -1.15 16.57
N PRO A 64 16.02 -0.88 15.27
CA PRO A 64 14.94 -0.39 14.41
C PRO A 64 13.81 -1.42 14.25
N SER A 65 14.11 -2.71 14.36
CA SER A 65 13.19 -3.82 14.07
C SER A 65 12.02 -3.88 15.06
N LEU A 66 12.25 -3.46 16.31
CA LEU A 66 11.19 -3.38 17.31
C LEU A 66 10.16 -2.30 16.95
N TRP A 67 10.63 -1.14 16.49
CA TRP A 67 9.76 -0.04 16.11
C TRP A 67 9.06 -0.29 14.77
N GLU A 68 9.72 -1.00 13.86
CA GLU A 68 9.09 -1.56 12.66
C GLU A 68 7.92 -2.45 13.04
N LEU A 69 8.14 -3.43 13.92
CA LEU A 69 7.10 -4.32 14.43
C LEU A 69 5.91 -3.55 15.02
N PHE A 70 6.16 -2.50 15.80
CA PHE A 70 5.09 -1.67 16.34
C PHE A 70 4.38 -0.83 15.26
N CYS A 71 5.09 -0.31 14.25
CA CYS A 71 4.46 0.39 13.13
C CYS A 71 3.54 -0.55 12.33
N VAL A 72 3.99 -1.78 12.06
CA VAL A 72 3.18 -2.81 11.41
C VAL A 72 1.96 -3.16 12.25
N ARG A 73 2.16 -3.44 13.55
CA ARG A 73 1.10 -3.88 14.47
C ARG A 73 0.05 -2.79 14.72
N ASP A 74 0.49 -1.58 15.07
CA ASP A 74 -0.40 -0.53 15.57
C ASP A 74 -0.95 0.36 14.46
N PHE A 75 -0.20 0.49 13.35
CA PHE A 75 -0.53 1.41 12.26
C PHE A 75 -0.63 0.72 10.89
N ARG A 76 -0.49 -0.61 10.79
CA ARG A 76 -0.67 -1.37 9.53
C ARG A 76 0.27 -0.90 8.41
N ILE A 77 1.42 -0.36 8.75
CA ILE A 77 2.42 0.10 7.78
C ILE A 77 3.01 -1.12 7.05
N LYS A 78 3.10 -1.08 5.72
CA LYS A 78 3.74 -2.13 4.93
C LYS A 78 5.27 -1.99 5.01
N THR A 79 5.96 -3.10 5.28
CA THR A 79 7.42 -3.15 5.54
C THR A 79 8.27 -3.02 4.28
N ASN A 80 7.77 -3.49 3.13
CA ASN A 80 8.51 -3.56 1.86
C ASN A 80 8.98 -2.21 1.28
N SER A 81 8.79 -1.09 1.99
CA SER A 81 9.06 0.25 1.50
C SER A 81 9.69 1.18 2.55
N PHE A 82 10.37 0.66 3.58
CA PHE A 82 11.04 1.51 4.56
C PHE A 82 12.33 0.83 5.08
N PRO A 83 13.50 1.44 4.82
CA PRO A 83 14.03 2.42 5.74
C PRO A 83 14.35 3.73 5.05
N ARG A 84 13.90 4.82 5.64
CA ARG A 84 14.08 6.13 5.06
C ARG A 84 15.32 6.79 5.59
N SER A 85 16.23 7.11 4.70
CA SER A 85 17.54 7.69 4.98
C SER A 85 17.49 8.91 5.90
N ALA A 86 16.34 9.60 5.99
CA ALA A 86 16.12 10.75 6.86
C ALA A 86 15.22 10.50 8.11
N ALA A 87 14.50 9.38 8.22
CA ALA A 87 13.74 9.06 9.44
C ALA A 87 13.67 7.55 9.71
N GLY A 88 14.00 7.16 10.94
CA GLY A 88 13.90 5.77 11.42
C GLY A 88 12.50 5.40 11.89
N TRP A 89 12.28 4.10 12.10
CA TRP A 89 11.00 3.54 12.54
C TRP A 89 10.46 4.14 13.85
N LEU A 90 11.33 4.47 14.81
CA LEU A 90 10.93 5.15 16.04
C LEU A 90 10.29 6.51 15.78
N GLN A 91 10.92 7.32 14.90
CA GLN A 91 10.39 8.65 14.56
C GLN A 91 9.06 8.52 13.82
N MET A 92 8.94 7.56 12.92
CA MET A 92 7.66 7.24 12.29
C MET A 92 6.62 6.89 13.34
N TYR A 93 6.89 5.93 14.23
CA TYR A 93 5.95 5.49 15.27
C TYR A 93 5.44 6.64 16.14
N LYS A 94 6.34 7.52 16.60
CA LYS A 94 5.99 8.71 17.40
C LYS A 94 5.02 9.64 16.66
N ASN A 95 5.25 9.82 15.36
CA ASN A 95 4.52 10.79 14.55
C ASN A 95 3.22 10.24 13.95
N MET A 96 3.06 8.92 13.88
CA MET A 96 1.82 8.28 13.41
C MET A 96 0.62 8.50 14.36
N ASP A 97 0.81 9.15 15.52
CA ASP A 97 -0.30 9.62 16.33
C ASP A 97 -1.10 10.75 15.67
N SER A 98 -0.47 11.51 14.77
CA SER A 98 -1.07 12.64 14.06
C SER A 98 -0.59 12.72 12.61
N PRO A 99 -0.92 11.73 11.75
CA PRO A 99 -0.54 11.77 10.34
C PRO A 99 -1.27 12.90 9.63
N ILE A 100 -0.57 13.58 8.73
CA ILE A 100 -1.09 14.68 7.92
C ILE A 100 -1.48 14.13 6.56
N VAL A 101 -2.72 14.41 6.16
CA VAL A 101 -3.22 14.10 4.82
C VAL A 101 -3.18 15.36 3.98
N LEU A 102 -2.43 15.36 2.89
CA LEU A 102 -2.36 16.46 1.93
C LEU A 102 -2.98 16.05 0.61
N THR A 103 -3.75 16.95 0.01
CA THR A 103 -4.36 16.77 -1.32
C THR A 103 -4.09 17.98 -2.20
N TRP A 104 -3.98 17.77 -3.50
CA TRP A 104 -3.84 18.83 -4.49
C TRP A 104 -4.33 18.40 -5.87
N GLY A 105 -4.53 19.37 -6.76
CA GLY A 105 -5.03 19.15 -8.12
C GLY A 105 -6.31 19.91 -8.41
N VAL A 106 -7.09 19.37 -9.35
CA VAL A 106 -8.36 19.95 -9.78
C VAL A 106 -9.40 19.78 -8.69
N ASN A 107 -10.05 20.88 -8.31
CA ASN A 107 -10.98 20.91 -7.18
C ASN A 107 -12.44 20.78 -7.60
N ASP A 108 -12.72 19.73 -8.39
CA ASP A 108 -14.06 19.37 -8.84
C ASP A 108 -14.56 18.12 -8.10
N ASP A 109 -15.88 17.92 -8.04
CA ASP A 109 -16.53 16.73 -7.49
C ASP A 109 -16.21 16.42 -6.01
N GLY A 110 -15.74 17.41 -5.24
CA GLY A 110 -15.29 17.23 -3.85
C GLY A 110 -14.06 16.33 -3.71
N ARG A 111 -13.37 16.00 -4.82
CA ARG A 111 -12.33 14.96 -4.84
C ARG A 111 -11.13 15.26 -3.96
N LEU A 112 -10.86 16.55 -3.70
CA LEU A 112 -9.75 16.96 -2.86
C LEU A 112 -10.07 16.88 -1.36
N GLY A 113 -11.34 16.76 -0.97
CA GLY A 113 -11.72 16.83 0.45
C GLY A 113 -11.45 18.21 1.09
N GLN A 114 -11.28 19.24 0.27
CA GLN A 114 -11.04 20.61 0.71
C GLN A 114 -12.36 21.26 1.17
N PRO A 115 -12.31 22.27 2.07
CA PRO A 115 -13.50 22.99 2.49
C PRO A 115 -14.23 23.60 1.29
N ALA A 116 -15.56 23.55 1.28
CA ALA A 116 -16.39 24.05 0.18
C ALA A 116 -16.21 25.55 -0.14
N SER A 117 -15.61 26.33 0.77
CA SER A 117 -15.24 27.72 0.52
C SER A 117 -14.08 27.89 -0.46
N ASN A 118 -13.29 26.85 -0.71
CA ASN A 118 -12.23 26.85 -1.70
C ASN A 118 -12.78 26.41 -3.05
N TRP A 119 -13.07 27.37 -3.93
CA TRP A 119 -13.59 27.12 -5.28
C TRP A 119 -12.48 26.97 -6.34
N GLY A 120 -11.23 27.23 -5.95
CA GLY A 120 -10.07 27.16 -6.85
C GLY A 120 -9.38 25.80 -6.84
N ASN A 121 -8.68 25.49 -7.92
CA ASN A 121 -7.73 24.38 -7.98
C ASN A 121 -6.64 24.56 -6.91
N VAL A 122 -6.19 23.45 -6.34
CA VAL A 122 -5.12 23.44 -5.35
C VAL A 122 -3.81 23.14 -6.05
N LEU A 123 -2.94 24.15 -6.16
CA LEU A 123 -1.74 24.10 -7.01
C LEU A 123 -0.53 23.44 -6.34
N SER A 124 -0.57 23.30 -5.01
CA SER A 124 0.47 22.69 -4.19
C SER A 124 -0.18 21.90 -3.06
N PRO A 125 0.45 20.83 -2.55
CA PRO A 125 -0.08 20.02 -1.46
C PRO A 125 -0.65 20.86 -0.31
N ALA A 126 -1.93 20.64 0.01
CA ALA A 126 -2.62 21.34 1.08
C ALA A 126 -3.26 20.34 2.05
N PRO A 127 -3.12 20.54 3.37
CA PRO A 127 -3.68 19.62 4.35
C PRO A 127 -5.21 19.65 4.33
N ILE A 128 -5.84 18.51 4.61
CA ILE A 128 -7.29 18.39 4.82
C ILE A 128 -7.61 17.90 6.23
N ASP A 129 -8.80 18.22 6.72
CA ASP A 129 -9.28 17.70 8.00
C ASP A 129 -9.79 16.26 7.84
N THR A 130 -9.09 15.31 8.45
CA THR A 130 -9.44 13.89 8.48
C THR A 130 -9.80 13.41 9.88
N THR A 131 -10.11 14.31 10.82
CA THR A 131 -10.42 13.98 12.22
C THR A 131 -11.52 12.92 12.32
N ALA A 132 -12.55 13.01 11.47
CA ALA A 132 -13.65 12.04 11.41
C ALA A 132 -13.21 10.64 10.95
N PHE A 133 -12.12 10.54 10.16
CA PHE A 133 -11.67 9.29 9.55
C PHE A 133 -10.72 8.53 10.48
N GLY A 134 -10.13 9.21 11.47
CA GLY A 134 -9.06 8.68 12.31
C GLY A 134 -7.70 8.75 11.62
N LYS A 135 -6.71 8.02 12.17
CA LYS A 135 -5.33 8.10 11.70
C LYS A 135 -5.17 7.35 10.39
N ILE A 136 -5.02 8.09 9.29
CA ILE A 136 -4.86 7.53 7.96
C ILE A 136 -3.43 6.99 7.79
N VAL A 137 -3.33 5.79 7.22
CA VAL A 137 -2.07 5.03 7.08
C VAL A 137 -1.77 4.65 5.64
N SER A 138 -2.78 4.66 4.75
CA SER A 138 -2.59 4.50 3.32
C SER A 138 -3.68 5.22 2.53
N MET A 139 -3.35 5.67 1.31
CA MET A 139 -4.30 6.30 0.40
C MET A 139 -4.28 5.71 -1.01
N SER A 140 -5.39 5.88 -1.71
CA SER A 140 -5.51 5.56 -3.13
C SER A 140 -6.47 6.54 -3.79
N CYS A 141 -6.16 6.93 -5.03
CA CYS A 141 -6.95 7.91 -5.77
C CYS A 141 -7.81 7.20 -6.81
N SER A 142 -9.13 7.37 -6.72
CA SER A 142 -10.06 6.96 -7.77
C SER A 142 -10.16 8.03 -8.86
N GLY A 143 -10.97 7.82 -9.89
CA GLY A 143 -11.12 8.79 -10.98
C GLY A 143 -11.72 10.14 -10.55
N PHE A 144 -12.64 10.15 -9.57
CA PHE A 144 -13.40 11.34 -9.17
C PHE A 144 -13.45 11.54 -7.64
N GLY A 145 -12.57 10.86 -6.90
CA GLY A 145 -12.53 10.88 -5.45
C GLY A 145 -11.30 10.17 -4.90
N MET A 146 -11.27 9.92 -3.59
CA MET A 146 -10.16 9.23 -2.94
C MET A 146 -10.64 8.23 -1.91
N HIS A 147 -9.84 7.19 -1.73
CA HIS A 147 -9.98 6.19 -0.69
C HIS A 147 -8.82 6.30 0.30
N ALA A 148 -9.13 6.16 1.58
CA ALA A 148 -8.14 6.14 2.65
C ALA A 148 -8.37 4.93 3.55
N LEU A 149 -7.27 4.27 3.94
CA LEU A 149 -7.26 3.24 4.97
C LEU A 149 -6.71 3.85 6.26
N ASN A 150 -7.42 3.64 7.37
CA ASN A 150 -6.95 4.08 8.68
C ASN A 150 -6.30 2.94 9.49
N GLN A 151 -5.65 3.28 10.60
CA GLN A 151 -4.98 2.33 11.50
C GLN A 151 -5.89 1.21 12.04
N ARG A 152 -7.21 1.44 12.09
CA ARG A 152 -8.21 0.45 12.53
C ARG A 152 -8.60 -0.53 11.43
N GLY A 153 -8.11 -0.34 10.21
CA GLY A 153 -8.49 -1.11 9.03
C GLY A 153 -9.81 -0.66 8.41
N GLU A 154 -10.32 0.53 8.75
CA GLU A 154 -11.52 1.08 8.15
C GLU A 154 -11.18 1.82 6.86
N VAL A 155 -11.94 1.55 5.79
CA VAL A 155 -11.82 2.26 4.52
C VAL A 155 -12.80 3.42 4.47
N TRP A 156 -12.30 4.60 4.15
CA TRP A 156 -13.06 5.83 3.98
C TRP A 156 -13.00 6.29 2.52
N PHE A 157 -14.07 6.94 2.06
CA PHE A 157 -14.20 7.44 0.71
C PHE A 157 -14.76 8.87 0.70
N TRP A 158 -14.19 9.77 -0.09
CA TRP A 158 -14.75 11.09 -0.37
C TRP A 158 -14.63 11.47 -1.85
N GLY A 159 -15.40 12.46 -2.26
CA GLY A 159 -15.60 12.83 -3.67
C GLY A 159 -16.73 12.03 -4.31
N ARG A 160 -16.61 11.71 -5.60
CA ARG A 160 -17.59 10.93 -6.37
C ARG A 160 -17.04 9.56 -6.76
N LEU A 161 -17.82 8.51 -6.57
CA LEU A 161 -17.39 7.14 -6.92
C LEU A 161 -17.58 6.87 -8.41
N GLY A 162 -18.52 7.54 -9.06
CA GLY A 162 -18.68 7.59 -10.51
C GLY A 162 -19.02 9.01 -10.97
N GLN A 163 -18.82 9.31 -12.26
CA GLN A 163 -18.99 10.64 -12.84
C GLN A 163 -20.31 11.34 -12.46
N TYR A 164 -21.41 10.58 -12.43
CA TYR A 164 -22.76 11.06 -12.11
C TYR A 164 -23.25 10.66 -10.71
N SER A 165 -22.36 10.09 -9.89
CA SER A 165 -22.72 9.69 -8.53
C SER A 165 -22.78 10.90 -7.59
N ARG A 166 -23.48 10.73 -6.47
CA ARG A 166 -23.53 11.75 -5.42
C ARG A 166 -22.14 11.94 -4.81
N GLU A 167 -21.74 13.20 -4.66
CA GLU A 167 -20.54 13.58 -3.91
C GLU A 167 -20.72 13.27 -2.42
N THR A 168 -19.66 12.77 -1.78
CA THR A 168 -19.63 12.50 -0.34
C THR A 168 -18.45 13.24 0.32
N PRO A 169 -18.66 13.92 1.46
CA PRO A 169 -17.61 14.64 2.18
C PRO A 169 -16.66 13.74 2.98
N GLY A 170 -16.85 12.41 2.93
CA GLY A 170 -16.14 11.45 3.76
C GLY A 170 -17.08 10.42 4.38
N THR A 171 -17.23 9.28 3.72
CA THR A 171 -18.11 8.19 4.14
C THR A 171 -17.29 6.93 4.37
N LYS A 172 -17.53 6.25 5.51
CA LYS A 172 -16.95 4.92 5.77
C LYS A 172 -17.58 3.90 4.80
N VAL A 173 -16.75 3.17 4.06
CA VAL A 173 -17.19 2.07 3.21
C VAL A 173 -17.72 0.94 4.11
N PRO A 174 -18.94 0.40 3.88
CA PRO A 174 -19.56 -0.57 4.76
C PRO A 174 -18.99 -1.98 4.55
N LEU A 175 -17.70 -2.15 4.79
CA LEU A 175 -17.00 -3.43 4.73
C LEU A 175 -17.32 -4.28 5.98
N PRO A 176 -17.46 -5.61 5.85
CA PRO A 176 -17.86 -6.49 6.95
C PRO A 176 -16.75 -6.76 7.96
N GLU A 177 -15.51 -6.39 7.65
CA GLU A 177 -14.31 -6.59 8.48
C GLU A 177 -13.29 -5.46 8.26
N PRO A 178 -12.29 -5.31 9.14
CA PRO A 178 -11.12 -4.48 8.89
C PRO A 178 -10.29 -4.96 7.70
N CYS A 179 -9.64 -4.02 7.02
CA CYS A 179 -8.82 -4.28 5.86
C CYS A 179 -7.34 -3.99 6.09
N SER A 180 -6.51 -4.71 5.36
CA SER A 180 -5.04 -4.59 5.33
C SER A 180 -4.53 -3.79 4.13
N SER A 181 -5.35 -3.59 3.10
CA SER A 181 -5.00 -2.75 1.95
C SER A 181 -6.22 -2.21 1.22
N VAL A 182 -6.01 -1.12 0.49
CA VAL A 182 -6.99 -0.47 -0.38
C VAL A 182 -6.37 -0.13 -1.73
N SER A 183 -7.14 -0.23 -2.80
CA SER A 183 -6.75 0.17 -4.16
C SER A 183 -7.99 0.73 -4.88
N SER A 184 -7.79 1.64 -5.83
CA SER A 184 -8.86 2.37 -6.50
C SER A 184 -8.75 2.22 -8.00
N GLY A 185 -9.88 1.94 -8.64
CA GLY A 185 -10.02 2.07 -10.08
C GLY A 185 -10.65 3.40 -10.44
N ARG A 186 -11.09 3.56 -11.70
CA ARG A 186 -11.71 4.81 -12.15
C ARG A 186 -13.01 5.11 -11.41
N THR A 187 -13.88 4.10 -11.28
CA THR A 187 -15.25 4.26 -10.78
C THR A 187 -15.63 3.30 -9.65
N PHE A 188 -14.62 2.71 -9.01
CA PHE A 188 -14.78 1.69 -7.97
C PHE A 188 -13.55 1.69 -7.07
N GLY A 189 -13.65 1.04 -5.91
CA GLY A 189 -12.50 0.72 -5.09
C GLY A 189 -12.52 -0.75 -4.69
N CYS A 190 -11.39 -1.25 -4.22
CA CYS A 190 -11.24 -2.60 -3.71
C CYS A 190 -10.33 -2.63 -2.48
N ALA A 191 -10.50 -3.67 -1.67
CA ALA A 191 -9.74 -3.84 -0.43
C ALA A 191 -9.54 -5.32 -0.11
N LEU A 192 -8.43 -5.62 0.56
CA LEU A 192 -8.15 -6.92 1.14
C LEU A 192 -8.52 -6.87 2.63
N GLY A 193 -9.44 -7.74 3.06
CA GLY A 193 -9.76 -7.96 4.47
C GLY A 193 -8.61 -8.60 5.24
N ASP A 194 -8.59 -8.41 6.56
CA ASP A 194 -7.62 -9.05 7.46
C ASP A 194 -7.73 -10.58 7.44
N SER A 195 -8.92 -11.13 7.13
CA SER A 195 -9.12 -12.57 6.96
C SER A 195 -8.62 -13.10 5.60
N GLY A 196 -8.10 -12.25 4.72
CA GLY A 196 -7.82 -12.57 3.33
C GLY A 196 -9.05 -12.56 2.41
N ALA A 197 -10.20 -12.04 2.86
CA ALA A 197 -11.35 -11.85 1.97
C ALA A 197 -11.11 -10.68 1.00
N ALA A 198 -11.56 -10.81 -0.24
CA ALA A 198 -11.39 -9.80 -1.27
C ALA A 198 -12.71 -9.04 -1.48
N TYR A 199 -12.68 -7.71 -1.37
CA TYR A 199 -13.85 -6.86 -1.53
C TYR A 199 -13.65 -5.85 -2.66
N THR A 200 -14.72 -5.56 -3.39
CA THR A 200 -14.82 -4.43 -4.31
C THR A 200 -16.11 -3.67 -4.03
N TRP A 201 -16.20 -2.42 -4.45
CA TRP A 201 -17.44 -1.66 -4.32
C TRP A 201 -17.63 -0.68 -5.47
N VAL A 202 -18.89 -0.54 -5.86
CA VAL A 202 -19.36 0.34 -6.92
C VAL A 202 -20.49 1.23 -6.40
N VAL A 203 -20.93 2.17 -7.24
CA VAL A 203 -22.14 2.95 -6.96
C VAL A 203 -23.33 1.98 -6.78
N GLY A 204 -24.04 2.11 -5.66
CA GLY A 204 -25.26 1.39 -5.36
C GLY A 204 -26.42 1.91 -6.21
N GLN A 205 -27.24 1.01 -6.72
CA GLN A 205 -28.46 1.37 -7.47
C GLN A 205 -29.61 1.80 -6.54
N ASP A 206 -29.55 1.39 -5.27
CA ASP A 206 -30.59 1.69 -4.28
C ASP A 206 -30.28 2.95 -3.48
N ALA A 207 -31.33 3.67 -3.08
CA ALA A 207 -31.30 4.86 -2.21
C ALA A 207 -30.87 4.57 -0.75
N ARG A 208 -29.93 3.63 -0.52
CA ARG A 208 -29.30 3.41 0.79
C ARG A 208 -28.43 4.62 1.15
N PRO A 209 -28.26 4.94 2.44
CA PRO A 209 -27.74 6.24 2.91
C PRO A 209 -26.33 6.63 2.41
N HIS A 210 -25.59 5.71 1.81
CA HIS A 210 -24.20 5.93 1.36
C HIS A 210 -23.99 5.76 -0.15
N GLY A 211 -24.95 5.23 -0.90
CA GLY A 211 -24.79 5.03 -2.36
C GLY A 211 -23.63 4.12 -2.78
N ILE A 212 -23.09 3.30 -1.87
CA ILE A 212 -21.99 2.35 -2.12
C ILE A 212 -22.52 0.92 -1.97
N HIS A 213 -22.23 0.07 -2.96
CA HIS A 213 -22.57 -1.34 -2.97
C HIS A 213 -21.29 -2.19 -2.95
N VAL A 214 -21.07 -2.88 -1.83
CA VAL A 214 -19.93 -3.78 -1.60
C VAL A 214 -20.24 -5.16 -2.16
N ILE A 215 -19.27 -5.75 -2.86
CA ILE A 215 -19.33 -7.07 -3.46
C ILE A 215 -18.11 -7.86 -2.97
N ARG A 216 -18.34 -9.10 -2.56
CA ARG A 216 -17.29 -10.05 -2.17
C ARG A 216 -16.79 -10.82 -3.40
N CYS A 217 -15.48 -10.88 -3.60
CA CYS A 217 -14.85 -11.28 -4.87
C CYS A 217 -14.05 -12.58 -4.82
N ASP A 218 -13.82 -13.13 -3.63
CA ASP A 218 -13.03 -14.33 -3.35
C ASP A 218 -13.82 -15.65 -3.48
N HIS A 219 -15.07 -15.58 -3.92
CA HIS A 219 -15.85 -16.75 -4.32
C HIS A 219 -15.38 -17.27 -5.67
N VAL A 220 -15.30 -18.59 -5.80
CA VAL A 220 -14.90 -19.26 -7.04
C VAL A 220 -15.99 -20.26 -7.44
N PRO A 221 -16.45 -20.25 -8.70
CA PRO A 221 -17.44 -21.21 -9.18
C PRO A 221 -17.02 -22.65 -8.92
N SER A 222 -17.97 -23.52 -8.58
CA SER A 222 -17.72 -24.96 -8.54
C SER A 222 -17.72 -25.52 -9.96
N ILE A 223 -16.68 -26.30 -10.30
CA ILE A 223 -16.53 -27.00 -11.59
C ILE A 223 -17.72 -27.95 -11.87
N PHE A 224 -18.31 -28.54 -10.83
CA PHE A 224 -19.41 -29.52 -10.94
C PHE A 224 -20.81 -28.95 -10.63
N GLY A 225 -21.00 -27.62 -10.68
CA GLY A 225 -22.31 -27.00 -10.40
C GLY A 225 -22.75 -27.00 -8.93
N GLY A 226 -21.81 -27.24 -7.99
CA GLY A 226 -22.01 -27.07 -6.55
C GLY A 226 -21.91 -25.61 -6.07
N PRO A 227 -22.04 -25.35 -4.76
CA PRO A 227 -21.87 -24.01 -4.19
C PRO A 227 -20.44 -23.49 -4.42
N SER A 228 -20.31 -22.18 -4.62
CA SER A 228 -19.00 -21.54 -4.78
C SER A 228 -18.14 -21.74 -3.55
N THR A 229 -16.85 -22.01 -3.75
CA THR A 229 -15.88 -22.13 -2.66
C THR A 229 -15.20 -20.79 -2.42
N VAL A 230 -14.99 -20.46 -1.15
CA VAL A 230 -14.25 -19.27 -0.75
C VAL A 230 -12.77 -19.62 -0.71
N ARG A 231 -11.93 -18.85 -1.41
CA ARG A 231 -10.47 -18.98 -1.36
C ARG A 231 -9.84 -17.67 -0.91
N THR A 232 -8.99 -17.72 0.11
CA THR A 232 -8.34 -16.52 0.63
C THR A 232 -7.47 -15.86 -0.44
N ALA A 233 -7.61 -14.55 -0.57
CA ALA A 233 -6.77 -13.71 -1.40
C ALA A 233 -5.48 -13.33 -0.67
N LYS A 234 -4.39 -13.32 -1.43
CA LYS A 234 -3.07 -12.81 -1.05
C LYS A 234 -2.92 -11.33 -1.39
N THR A 235 -3.45 -10.90 -2.54
CA THR A 235 -3.50 -9.48 -2.93
C THR A 235 -4.68 -9.18 -3.84
N ILE A 236 -5.07 -7.91 -3.87
CA ILE A 236 -6.05 -7.35 -4.77
C ILE A 236 -5.52 -6.03 -5.33
N ALA A 237 -5.67 -5.82 -6.63
CA ALA A 237 -5.26 -4.61 -7.32
C ALA A 237 -6.40 -4.12 -8.21
N ALA A 238 -6.70 -2.82 -8.14
CA ALA A 238 -7.57 -2.18 -9.11
C ALA A 238 -6.74 -1.67 -10.28
N GLY A 239 -7.17 -2.01 -11.49
CA GLY A 239 -6.83 -1.28 -12.70
C GLY A 239 -7.82 -0.14 -12.93
N TRP A 240 -7.72 0.51 -14.08
CA TRP A 240 -8.62 1.61 -14.40
C TRP A 240 -10.06 1.12 -14.64
N SER A 241 -10.23 -0.05 -15.26
CA SER A 241 -11.54 -0.62 -15.64
C SER A 241 -11.83 -2.01 -15.08
N HIS A 242 -10.88 -2.63 -14.36
CA HIS A 242 -11.00 -4.01 -13.89
C HIS A 242 -10.29 -4.24 -12.58
N VAL A 243 -10.67 -5.31 -11.88
CA VAL A 243 -10.00 -5.77 -10.67
C VAL A 243 -9.20 -7.04 -10.95
N ALA A 244 -8.05 -7.19 -10.31
CA ALA A 244 -7.21 -8.38 -10.35
C ALA A 244 -6.94 -8.89 -8.93
N ILE A 245 -7.12 -10.19 -8.71
CA ILE A 245 -7.02 -10.85 -7.41
C ILE A 245 -6.04 -12.01 -7.55
N LEU A 246 -5.07 -12.07 -6.63
CA LEU A 246 -4.19 -13.22 -6.46
C LEU A 246 -4.65 -14.00 -5.24
N LEU A 247 -4.95 -15.28 -5.42
CA LEU A 247 -5.34 -16.20 -4.35
C LEU A 247 -4.10 -16.84 -3.70
N CYS A 248 -4.25 -17.31 -2.46
CA CYS A 248 -3.14 -17.90 -1.69
C CYS A 248 -2.57 -19.19 -2.33
N ASP A 249 -3.36 -19.88 -3.15
CA ASP A 249 -2.92 -21.05 -3.92
C ASP A 249 -2.18 -20.66 -5.23
N GLY A 250 -2.06 -19.37 -5.53
CA GLY A 250 -1.41 -18.84 -6.73
C GLY A 250 -2.34 -18.68 -7.93
N ALA A 251 -3.64 -18.99 -7.80
CA ALA A 251 -4.61 -18.72 -8.85
C ALA A 251 -4.89 -17.20 -8.95
N ILE A 252 -5.15 -16.73 -10.17
CA ILE A 252 -5.48 -15.35 -10.48
C ILE A 252 -6.90 -15.26 -10.98
N LYS A 253 -7.62 -14.23 -10.52
CA LYS A 253 -8.97 -13.91 -10.96
C LYS A 253 -9.01 -12.45 -11.38
N THR A 254 -9.46 -12.17 -12.61
CA THR A 254 -9.63 -10.79 -13.12
C THR A 254 -11.06 -10.55 -13.50
N CYS A 255 -11.56 -9.32 -13.38
CA CYS A 255 -12.95 -9.00 -13.73
C CYS A 255 -13.10 -7.55 -14.15
N SER A 256 -13.72 -7.33 -15.32
CA SER A 256 -14.12 -5.99 -15.76
C SER A 256 -15.19 -5.43 -14.83
N ILE A 257 -15.12 -4.13 -14.58
CA ILE A 257 -16.06 -3.43 -13.71
C ILE A 257 -17.52 -3.56 -14.18
N ASP A 258 -17.74 -3.66 -15.49
CA ASP A 258 -19.08 -3.83 -16.07
C ASP A 258 -19.71 -5.19 -15.70
N ARG A 259 -18.87 -6.18 -15.38
CA ARG A 259 -19.28 -7.54 -14.98
C ARG A 259 -19.09 -7.81 -13.49
N ILE A 260 -18.76 -6.79 -12.69
CA ILE A 260 -18.40 -6.97 -11.27
C ILE A 260 -19.53 -7.57 -10.43
N ARG A 261 -20.79 -7.34 -10.83
CA ARG A 261 -21.96 -7.93 -10.16
C ARG A 261 -22.08 -9.44 -10.39
N SER A 262 -21.51 -9.94 -11.48
CA SER A 262 -21.39 -11.36 -11.81
C SER A 262 -20.02 -11.93 -11.42
N MET A 263 -19.26 -11.25 -10.53
CA MET A 263 -17.92 -11.69 -10.13
C MET A 263 -17.90 -13.12 -9.58
N ALA A 264 -18.97 -13.57 -8.94
CA ALA A 264 -19.09 -14.93 -8.41
C ALA A 264 -19.06 -16.02 -9.50
N GLU A 265 -19.44 -15.68 -10.74
CA GLU A 265 -19.47 -16.60 -11.90
C GLU A 265 -18.14 -16.65 -12.66
N ILE A 266 -17.24 -15.70 -12.39
CA ILE A 266 -15.96 -15.61 -13.09
C ILE A 266 -14.99 -16.63 -12.52
N ASP A 267 -14.39 -17.42 -13.38
CA ASP A 267 -13.43 -18.43 -12.98
C ASP A 267 -12.05 -17.83 -12.71
N SER A 268 -11.23 -18.55 -11.96
CA SER A 268 -9.81 -18.23 -11.77
C SER A 268 -8.94 -19.10 -12.67
N PHE A 269 -7.70 -18.72 -12.88
CA PHE A 269 -6.73 -19.53 -13.63
C PHE A 269 -5.34 -19.41 -13.01
N HIS A 270 -4.47 -20.38 -13.29
CA HIS A 270 -3.04 -20.25 -13.04
C HIS A 270 -2.35 -19.78 -14.32
N LEU A 271 -1.32 -18.93 -14.17
CA LEU A 271 -0.49 -18.58 -15.32
C LEU A 271 0.32 -19.80 -15.77
N PRO A 272 0.44 -20.04 -17.09
CA PRO A 272 1.27 -21.12 -17.59
C PRO A 272 2.73 -20.96 -17.19
N GLY A 273 3.39 -22.04 -16.77
CA GLY A 273 4.83 -22.04 -16.46
C GLY A 273 5.22 -21.46 -15.10
N THR A 274 4.26 -21.08 -14.24
CA THR A 274 4.55 -20.48 -12.92
C THR A 274 4.47 -21.47 -11.76
N SER A 275 4.49 -22.79 -12.01
CA SER A 275 4.36 -23.80 -10.95
C SER A 275 5.60 -23.85 -10.04
N SER A 276 6.79 -23.62 -10.58
CA SER A 276 8.05 -23.55 -9.85
C SER A 276 8.46 -22.15 -9.41
N ASP A 277 7.72 -21.12 -9.85
CA ASP A 277 8.01 -19.71 -9.61
C ASP A 277 6.71 -18.95 -9.32
N PRO A 278 6.26 -18.94 -8.05
CA PRO A 278 4.93 -18.45 -7.69
C PRO A 278 4.80 -16.95 -7.92
N ILE A 279 3.59 -16.53 -8.29
CA ILE A 279 3.25 -15.11 -8.38
C ILE A 279 3.19 -14.49 -6.96
N VAL A 280 3.81 -13.32 -6.81
CA VAL A 280 3.89 -12.59 -5.53
C VAL A 280 3.15 -11.27 -5.55
N HIS A 281 2.98 -10.65 -6.72
CA HIS A 281 2.33 -9.34 -6.84
C HIS A 281 1.55 -9.20 -8.14
N LEU A 282 0.50 -8.37 -8.11
CA LEU A 282 -0.31 -8.00 -9.28
C LEU A 282 -0.39 -6.49 -9.39
N ALA A 283 -0.32 -5.98 -10.63
CA ALA A 283 -0.65 -4.61 -10.97
C ALA A 283 -1.61 -4.60 -12.18
N ALA A 284 -2.38 -3.55 -12.35
CA ALA A 284 -3.39 -3.48 -13.39
C ALA A 284 -3.45 -2.08 -14.02
N GLY A 285 -3.42 -2.03 -15.36
CA GLY A 285 -3.63 -0.81 -16.13
C GLY A 285 -5.09 -0.64 -16.54
N CYS A 286 -5.33 0.01 -17.68
CA CYS A 286 -6.68 0.17 -18.21
C CYS A 286 -7.24 -1.03 -18.96
N ASP A 287 -6.36 -1.76 -19.65
CA ASP A 287 -6.70 -2.86 -20.55
C ASP A 287 -5.69 -4.02 -20.44
N PHE A 288 -4.80 -3.97 -19.44
CA PHE A 288 -3.79 -4.99 -19.20
C PHE A 288 -3.67 -5.30 -17.71
N THR A 289 -3.25 -6.53 -17.42
CA THR A 289 -2.89 -7.00 -16.08
C THR A 289 -1.44 -7.47 -16.11
N VAL A 290 -0.74 -7.22 -15.01
CA VAL A 290 0.65 -7.57 -14.81
C VAL A 290 0.76 -8.46 -13.58
N ALA A 291 1.55 -9.53 -13.69
CA ALA A 291 1.93 -10.37 -12.57
C ALA A 291 3.45 -10.40 -12.41
N LEU A 292 3.92 -10.27 -11.18
CA LEU A 292 5.33 -10.41 -10.81
C LEU A 292 5.52 -11.73 -10.08
N SER A 293 6.48 -12.54 -10.52
CA SER A 293 6.85 -13.78 -9.84
C SER A 293 7.91 -13.58 -8.75
N ALA A 294 8.11 -14.59 -7.91
CA ALA A 294 9.11 -14.57 -6.85
C ALA A 294 10.54 -14.44 -7.37
N SER A 295 10.83 -14.98 -8.57
CA SER A 295 12.12 -14.80 -9.25
C SER A 295 12.28 -13.44 -9.94
N GLY A 296 11.25 -12.60 -9.91
CA GLY A 296 11.25 -11.25 -10.49
C GLY A 296 10.92 -11.19 -11.98
N VAL A 297 10.34 -12.26 -12.53
CA VAL A 297 9.83 -12.28 -13.91
C VAL A 297 8.47 -11.58 -13.98
N VAL A 298 8.32 -10.73 -14.99
CA VAL A 298 7.09 -9.95 -15.22
C VAL A 298 6.28 -10.55 -16.37
N TYR A 299 5.05 -10.93 -16.06
CA TYR A 299 4.05 -11.42 -17.00
C TYR A 299 3.02 -10.33 -17.27
N LEU A 300 2.57 -10.21 -18.51
CA LEU A 300 1.61 -9.22 -18.98
C LEU A 300 0.60 -9.88 -19.91
N TRP A 301 -0.68 -9.53 -19.74
CA TRP A 301 -1.74 -9.95 -20.64
C TRP A 301 -2.89 -8.93 -20.65
N ARG A 302 -3.72 -8.99 -21.70
CA ARG A 302 -4.81 -8.02 -21.94
C ARG A 302 -6.22 -8.63 -21.84
N THR A 303 -6.33 -9.95 -21.79
CA THR A 303 -7.62 -10.62 -21.60
C THR A 303 -8.12 -10.40 -20.16
N ILE A 304 -9.24 -9.69 -20.00
CA ILE A 304 -9.89 -9.44 -18.72
C ILE A 304 -11.06 -10.39 -18.52
N GLY A 305 -11.19 -11.01 -17.35
CA GLY A 305 -12.29 -11.94 -17.05
C GLY A 305 -12.01 -13.40 -17.41
N GLY A 306 -10.82 -13.72 -17.90
CA GLY A 306 -10.43 -15.05 -18.31
C GLY A 306 -8.90 -15.19 -18.46
N PRO A 307 -8.42 -16.42 -18.74
CA PRO A 307 -7.00 -16.66 -18.93
C PRO A 307 -6.47 -15.92 -20.17
N PRO A 308 -5.15 -15.68 -20.23
CA PRO A 308 -4.51 -15.21 -21.45
C PRO A 308 -4.76 -16.15 -22.64
N ALA A 309 -4.69 -15.62 -23.86
CA ALA A 309 -4.89 -16.42 -25.07
C ALA A 309 -3.85 -17.54 -25.17
N ALA A 310 -4.29 -18.73 -25.62
CA ALA A 310 -3.41 -19.89 -25.77
C ALA A 310 -2.25 -19.57 -26.74
N GLY A 311 -1.01 -19.85 -26.32
CA GLY A 311 0.18 -19.59 -27.12
C GLY A 311 0.66 -18.13 -27.15
N ALA A 312 0.01 -17.22 -26.42
CA ALA A 312 0.54 -15.86 -26.25
C ALA A 312 1.85 -15.90 -25.45
N ASP A 313 2.88 -15.19 -25.93
CA ASP A 313 4.05 -14.91 -25.09
C ASP A 313 3.63 -13.85 -24.07
N LEU A 314 3.51 -14.28 -22.82
CA LEU A 314 3.06 -13.46 -21.70
C LEU A 314 4.20 -12.68 -21.07
N HIS A 315 5.45 -12.96 -21.43
CA HIS A 315 6.55 -12.24 -20.83
C HIS A 315 6.55 -10.79 -21.34
N LEU A 316 6.76 -9.84 -20.44
CA LEU A 316 6.88 -8.43 -20.82
C LEU A 316 7.94 -8.22 -21.90
N ARG A 317 9.00 -9.07 -21.91
CA ARG A 317 10.05 -9.09 -22.92
C ARG A 317 9.57 -9.28 -24.36
N ALA A 318 8.39 -9.86 -24.54
CA ALA A 318 7.78 -10.06 -25.84
C ALA A 318 7.18 -8.76 -26.39
N GLU A 319 6.72 -7.87 -25.50
CA GLU A 319 6.21 -6.54 -25.87
C GLU A 319 7.30 -5.46 -25.87
N PHE A 320 8.32 -5.60 -25.03
CA PHE A 320 9.41 -4.63 -24.87
C PHE A 320 10.75 -5.38 -24.91
N ASP A 321 11.76 -4.85 -25.60
CA ASP A 321 13.09 -5.48 -25.73
C ASP A 321 13.89 -5.47 -24.41
N THR A 322 13.38 -6.19 -23.40
CA THR A 322 14.03 -6.37 -22.09
C THR A 322 15.02 -7.51 -22.18
N GLN A 323 16.18 -7.35 -21.56
CA GLN A 323 17.27 -8.32 -21.66
C GLN A 323 16.95 -9.62 -20.90
N PRO A 324 17.41 -10.79 -21.39
CA PRO A 324 17.34 -12.03 -20.62
C PRO A 324 18.05 -11.86 -19.28
N GLY A 325 17.32 -12.01 -18.17
CA GLY A 325 17.85 -11.85 -16.80
C GLY A 325 17.51 -10.53 -16.11
N ASP A 326 16.71 -9.66 -16.73
CA ASP A 326 16.10 -8.53 -16.00
C ASP A 326 15.18 -9.08 -14.88
N VAL A 327 15.57 -8.84 -13.63
CA VAL A 327 14.83 -9.24 -12.42
C VAL A 327 14.21 -7.98 -11.82
N TYR A 328 12.91 -8.02 -11.55
CA TYR A 328 12.20 -6.92 -10.92
C TYR A 328 11.70 -7.32 -9.54
N SER A 329 11.59 -6.34 -8.66
CA SER A 329 11.15 -6.52 -7.27
C SER A 329 9.79 -5.86 -7.01
N HIS A 330 9.46 -4.83 -7.79
CA HIS A 330 8.22 -4.07 -7.65
C HIS A 330 7.68 -3.71 -9.03
N VAL A 331 6.35 -3.75 -9.16
CA VAL A 331 5.64 -3.28 -10.35
C VAL A 331 4.45 -2.43 -9.93
N SER A 332 4.17 -1.36 -10.65
CA SER A 332 2.95 -0.56 -10.46
C SER A 332 2.38 -0.17 -11.82
N ALA A 333 1.05 -0.06 -11.91
CA ALA A 333 0.38 0.29 -13.15
C ALA A 333 -0.85 1.16 -12.88
N CYS A 334 -1.10 2.10 -13.78
CA CYS A 334 -2.33 2.89 -13.81
C CYS A 334 -2.55 3.39 -15.25
N LEU A 335 -3.80 3.31 -15.72
CA LEU A 335 -4.16 3.63 -17.10
C LEU A 335 -3.20 2.95 -18.11
N HIS A 336 -2.41 3.72 -18.85
CA HIS A 336 -1.47 3.22 -19.86
C HIS A 336 -0.01 3.13 -19.36
N ARG A 337 0.24 3.39 -18.08
CA ARG A 337 1.59 3.40 -17.50
C ARG A 337 1.87 2.11 -16.75
N LEU A 338 3.05 1.56 -16.97
CA LEU A 338 3.61 0.45 -16.20
C LEU A 338 5.01 0.84 -15.73
N SER A 339 5.25 0.82 -14.43
CA SER A 339 6.61 0.94 -13.89
C SER A 339 7.12 -0.38 -13.36
N LEU A 340 8.44 -0.56 -13.50
CA LEU A 340 9.18 -1.72 -13.04
C LEU A 340 10.39 -1.21 -12.26
N LEU A 341 10.62 -1.77 -11.08
CA LEU A 341 11.75 -1.42 -10.24
C LEU A 341 12.45 -2.70 -9.77
N ASP A 342 13.74 -2.78 -10.05
CA ASP A 342 14.66 -3.66 -9.35
C ASP A 342 15.26 -2.89 -8.17
N ALA A 343 14.91 -3.25 -6.94
CA ALA A 343 15.43 -2.58 -5.75
C ALA A 343 16.91 -2.92 -5.49
N ALA A 344 17.41 -4.05 -6.01
CA ALA A 344 18.79 -4.49 -5.76
C ALA A 344 19.78 -3.75 -6.66
N SER A 345 19.50 -3.67 -7.97
CA SER A 345 20.30 -2.85 -8.90
C SER A 345 19.86 -1.38 -8.93
N GLY A 346 18.65 -1.12 -8.44
CA GLY A 346 18.00 0.18 -8.54
C GLY A 346 17.42 0.49 -9.92
N ARG A 347 17.59 -0.40 -10.89
CA ARG A 347 17.15 -0.19 -12.26
C ARG A 347 15.64 0.04 -12.30
N PHE A 348 15.27 1.16 -12.92
CA PHE A 348 13.89 1.57 -13.07
C PHE A 348 13.52 1.66 -14.55
N ARG A 349 12.29 1.22 -14.89
CA ARG A 349 11.69 1.45 -16.20
C ARG A 349 10.28 1.99 -16.07
N LEU A 350 9.92 2.95 -16.91
CA LEU A 350 8.56 3.41 -17.12
C LEU A 350 8.15 3.16 -18.56
N LEU A 351 7.11 2.36 -18.75
CA LEU A 351 6.62 1.94 -20.05
C LEU A 351 5.27 2.58 -20.36
N ASP A 352 5.14 3.09 -21.58
CA ASP A 352 3.87 3.52 -22.16
C ASP A 352 3.26 2.34 -22.93
N MET A 353 2.24 1.73 -22.35
CA MET A 353 1.58 0.54 -22.87
C MET A 353 0.68 0.82 -24.07
N SER A 354 0.33 2.09 -24.32
CA SER A 354 -0.49 2.48 -25.47
C SER A 354 0.36 2.61 -26.74
N HIS A 355 1.56 3.17 -26.63
CA HIS A 355 2.50 3.35 -27.73
C HIS A 355 3.63 2.30 -27.76
N ARG A 356 3.65 1.36 -26.80
CA ARG A 356 4.65 0.29 -26.66
C ARG A 356 6.08 0.82 -26.71
N ARG A 357 6.37 1.81 -25.87
CA ARG A 357 7.70 2.44 -25.80
C ARG A 357 8.15 2.63 -24.36
N ASP A 358 9.45 2.63 -24.19
CA ASP A 358 10.10 3.04 -22.96
C ASP A 358 10.10 4.58 -22.88
N ILE A 359 9.51 5.12 -21.82
CA ILE A 359 9.41 6.56 -21.53
C ILE A 359 10.11 6.89 -20.20
N THR A 360 11.07 6.07 -19.80
CA THR A 360 11.85 6.28 -18.58
C THR A 360 12.50 7.66 -18.61
N PRO A 361 12.20 8.54 -17.64
CA PRO A 361 12.84 9.85 -17.58
C PRO A 361 14.35 9.69 -17.38
N ARG A 362 15.15 10.53 -18.04
CA ARG A 362 16.62 10.48 -17.91
C ARG A 362 17.06 10.71 -16.47
N TRP A 363 16.34 11.55 -15.75
CA TRP A 363 16.60 11.77 -14.33
C TRP A 363 16.59 10.47 -13.51
N MET A 364 15.79 9.47 -13.90
CA MET A 364 15.71 8.19 -13.20
C MET A 364 16.83 7.22 -13.57
N THR A 365 17.48 7.39 -14.73
CA THR A 365 18.64 6.58 -15.14
C THR A 365 19.96 7.12 -14.61
N ASP A 366 20.04 8.43 -14.34
CA ASP A 366 21.31 9.13 -14.14
C ASP A 366 21.70 9.33 -12.66
N ARG A 367 20.81 9.04 -11.69
CA ARG A 367 21.09 9.16 -10.24
C ARG A 367 21.26 7.79 -9.58
N PRO A 368 22.05 7.70 -8.49
CA PRO A 368 22.08 6.48 -7.68
C PRO A 368 20.66 6.20 -7.18
N HIS A 369 20.22 5.00 -7.53
CA HIS A 369 18.87 4.51 -7.38
C HIS A 369 18.50 4.13 -5.93
N ASP A 370 19.46 4.22 -5.01
CA ASP A 370 19.34 3.93 -3.58
C ASP A 370 18.40 4.89 -2.82
N GLN A 371 17.91 5.92 -3.52
CA GLN A 371 16.96 6.88 -2.98
C GLN A 371 15.53 6.69 -3.45
N LEU A 372 15.23 5.82 -4.42
CA LEU A 372 13.86 5.66 -4.93
C LEU A 372 13.07 4.64 -4.11
N ALA A 373 12.03 5.10 -3.39
CA ALA A 373 11.22 4.23 -2.55
C ALA A 373 10.00 3.66 -3.31
N VAL A 374 9.22 4.53 -3.94
CA VAL A 374 7.98 4.15 -4.63
C VAL A 374 7.81 5.00 -5.88
N VAL A 375 7.31 4.39 -6.95
CA VAL A 375 6.78 5.11 -8.13
C VAL A 375 5.32 4.72 -8.34
N THR A 376 4.48 5.73 -8.50
CA THR A 376 3.05 5.56 -8.75
C THR A 376 2.58 6.53 -9.82
N HIS A 377 1.38 6.28 -10.32
CA HIS A 377 0.86 6.87 -11.55
C HIS A 377 -0.60 7.28 -11.38
N GLY A 378 -0.91 8.48 -11.86
CA GLY A 378 -2.25 8.87 -12.23
C GLY A 378 -2.49 8.65 -13.72
N ASP A 379 -3.66 9.05 -14.23
CA ASP A 379 -4.00 8.91 -15.65
C ASP A 379 -2.97 9.65 -16.53
N TRP A 380 -2.61 10.87 -16.12
CA TRP A 380 -1.83 11.81 -16.95
C TRP A 380 -0.51 12.28 -16.32
N HIS A 381 -0.20 11.84 -15.11
CA HIS A 381 1.03 12.20 -14.42
C HIS A 381 1.59 11.03 -13.61
N SER A 382 2.87 11.12 -13.27
CA SER A 382 3.58 10.16 -12.45
C SER A 382 4.22 10.91 -11.31
N GLY A 383 4.54 10.17 -10.25
CA GLY A 383 5.43 10.69 -9.25
C GLY A 383 6.22 9.60 -8.55
N ALA A 384 7.28 10.05 -7.91
CA ALA A 384 8.24 9.25 -7.19
C ALA A 384 8.32 9.75 -5.76
N LEU A 385 8.26 8.82 -4.81
CA LEU A 385 8.60 9.05 -3.42
C LEU A 385 10.03 8.57 -3.20
N LEU A 386 10.86 9.43 -2.64
CA LEU A 386 12.24 9.09 -2.28
C LEU A 386 12.34 8.62 -0.83
N THR A 387 13.43 7.90 -0.52
CA THR A 387 13.73 7.39 0.82
C THR A 387 13.98 8.52 1.83
N ASN A 388 14.21 9.76 1.40
CA ASN A 388 14.31 10.91 2.30
C ASN A 388 12.95 11.62 2.53
N GLY A 389 11.86 11.10 1.98
CA GLY A 389 10.51 11.68 2.09
C GLY A 389 10.21 12.78 1.05
N GLN A 390 11.11 13.05 0.11
CA GLN A 390 10.85 13.99 -0.99
C GLN A 390 9.94 13.38 -2.05
N VAL A 391 9.05 14.21 -2.60
CA VAL A 391 8.14 13.82 -3.69
C VAL A 391 8.52 14.54 -4.97
N TRP A 392 8.61 13.80 -6.06
CA TRP A 392 8.91 14.29 -7.39
C TRP A 392 7.77 13.94 -8.34
N THR A 393 7.36 14.86 -9.22
CA THR A 393 6.24 14.66 -10.16
C THR A 393 6.61 15.08 -11.58
N TRP A 394 6.00 14.42 -12.57
CA TRP A 394 6.13 14.74 -13.99
C TRP A 394 4.93 14.23 -14.78
N GLY A 395 4.77 14.72 -16.01
CA GLY A 395 3.67 14.38 -16.91
C GLY A 395 2.89 15.62 -17.36
N ASN A 396 1.58 15.48 -17.49
CA ASN A 396 0.72 16.56 -17.95
C ASN A 396 0.78 17.75 -16.97
N GLY A 397 0.96 18.96 -17.50
CA GLY A 397 1.18 20.22 -16.77
C GLY A 397 -0.02 20.77 -16.00
N SER A 398 -0.84 19.88 -15.43
CA SER A 398 -1.99 20.24 -14.60
C SER A 398 -1.56 20.52 -13.15
N CYS A 399 -2.47 21.12 -12.38
CA CYS A 399 -2.31 21.32 -10.95
C CYS A 399 -2.07 20.01 -10.15
N ALA A 400 -2.37 18.82 -10.72
CA ALA A 400 -2.09 17.54 -10.08
C ALA A 400 -0.58 17.28 -9.86
N LEU A 401 0.31 18.03 -10.53
CA LEU A 401 1.74 17.93 -10.29
C LEU A 401 2.18 18.56 -8.95
N GLY A 402 1.39 19.49 -8.39
CA GLY A 402 1.70 20.11 -7.09
C GLY A 402 2.83 21.15 -7.11
N LEU A 403 3.30 21.55 -8.30
CA LEU A 403 4.46 22.42 -8.48
C LEU A 403 4.18 23.92 -8.26
N GLY A 404 2.96 24.30 -7.85
CA GLY A 404 2.59 25.70 -7.60
C GLY A 404 2.38 26.54 -8.86
N ASN A 405 2.36 25.91 -10.04
CA ASN A 405 2.01 26.56 -11.31
C ASN A 405 1.08 25.66 -12.13
N ASP A 406 0.17 26.27 -12.88
CA ASP A 406 -0.88 25.63 -13.66
C ASP A 406 -0.82 26.00 -15.15
N ARG A 407 0.35 26.49 -15.62
CA ARG A 407 0.52 27.01 -17.00
C ARG A 407 0.36 25.94 -18.11
N GLY A 408 -0.18 24.77 -17.80
CA GLY A 408 -0.56 23.71 -18.75
C GLY A 408 0.60 23.02 -19.47
N SER A 409 1.84 23.47 -19.23
CA SER A 409 3.02 22.94 -19.92
C SER A 409 3.42 21.61 -19.33
N ALA A 410 3.45 20.56 -20.16
CA ALA A 410 3.88 19.24 -19.73
C ALA A 410 5.30 19.30 -19.13
N VAL A 411 5.47 18.60 -18.03
CA VAL A 411 6.75 18.43 -17.33
C VAL A 411 7.31 17.08 -17.77
N ALA A 412 8.28 17.10 -18.68
CA ALA A 412 8.84 15.86 -19.24
C ALA A 412 9.73 15.09 -18.25
N GLU A 413 10.46 15.82 -17.39
CA GLU A 413 11.39 15.26 -16.42
C GLU A 413 10.90 15.50 -14.98
N PRO A 414 11.09 14.54 -14.06
CA PRO A 414 10.77 14.67 -12.64
C PRO A 414 11.20 16.01 -12.05
N ARG A 415 10.27 16.68 -11.37
CA ARG A 415 10.53 17.89 -10.58
C ARG A 415 10.09 17.69 -9.14
N GLN A 416 10.92 18.13 -8.20
CA GLN A 416 10.59 18.07 -6.79
C GLN A 416 9.42 19.01 -6.48
N ILE A 417 8.46 18.53 -5.69
CA ILE A 417 7.47 19.37 -5.04
C ILE A 417 8.14 20.05 -3.84
N GLN A 418 8.29 21.38 -3.91
CA GLN A 418 8.88 22.17 -2.83
C GLN A 418 7.78 22.74 -1.92
N HIS A 419 6.87 23.52 -2.51
CA HIS A 419 5.81 24.19 -1.76
C HIS A 419 4.78 23.20 -1.19
N GLY A 420 4.36 23.43 0.06
CA GLY A 420 3.31 22.64 0.73
C GLY A 420 3.81 21.37 1.42
N LEU A 421 5.06 20.96 1.16
CA LEU A 421 5.71 19.82 1.83
C LEU A 421 6.92 20.24 2.69
N ASP A 422 7.18 21.54 2.82
CA ASP A 422 8.29 22.07 3.62
C ASP A 422 8.18 21.64 5.09
N GLY A 423 9.27 21.08 5.63
CA GLY A 423 9.32 20.55 7.00
C GLY A 423 8.52 19.26 7.23
N LEU A 424 7.94 18.68 6.16
CA LEU A 424 7.22 17.43 6.21
C LEU A 424 8.05 16.29 5.63
N PHE A 425 7.78 15.10 6.13
CA PHE A 425 8.31 13.87 5.61
C PHE A 425 7.16 13.04 5.05
N VAL A 426 7.09 12.96 3.72
CA VAL A 426 6.04 12.22 3.04
C VAL A 426 6.30 10.73 3.14
N PHE A 427 5.28 9.96 3.48
CA PHE A 427 5.35 8.52 3.62
C PHE A 427 4.44 7.64 2.80
N ASP A 428 3.44 8.22 2.15
CA ASP A 428 2.68 7.53 1.13
C ASP A 428 2.26 8.55 0.09
N ILE A 429 2.12 8.13 -1.16
CA ILE A 429 1.68 8.98 -2.27
C ILE A 429 0.63 8.25 -3.10
N ALA A 430 -0.38 8.98 -3.57
CA ALA A 430 -1.44 8.45 -4.41
C ALA A 430 -1.79 9.45 -5.51
N PHE A 431 -1.95 8.97 -6.74
CA PHE A 431 -2.22 9.81 -7.91
C PHE A 431 -3.45 9.31 -8.66
N GLY A 432 -4.37 10.22 -8.96
CA GLY A 432 -5.59 9.97 -9.72
C GLY A 432 -5.52 10.63 -11.10
N GLY A 433 -6.68 10.86 -11.72
CA GLY A 433 -6.72 11.48 -13.05
C GLY A 433 -6.19 12.91 -13.06
N TRP A 434 -6.68 13.73 -12.12
CA TRP A 434 -6.45 15.18 -12.06
C TRP A 434 -6.13 15.67 -10.65
N HIS A 435 -5.86 14.76 -9.73
CA HIS A 435 -5.58 15.03 -8.33
C HIS A 435 -4.59 14.05 -7.78
N SER A 436 -4.03 14.44 -6.65
CA SER A 436 -2.90 13.79 -6.03
C SER A 436 -3.03 13.95 -4.52
N ALA A 437 -2.41 13.03 -3.81
CA ALA A 437 -2.46 13.02 -2.37
C ALA A 437 -1.14 12.48 -1.79
N ALA A 438 -0.81 12.93 -0.59
CA ALA A 438 0.35 12.49 0.18
C ALA A 438 -0.03 12.31 1.64
N LEU A 439 0.49 11.26 2.26
CA LEU A 439 0.53 11.15 3.72
C LEU A 439 1.88 11.62 4.21
N ALA A 440 1.91 12.41 5.27
CA ALA A 440 3.15 12.94 5.82
C ALA A 440 3.10 13.06 7.34
N PHE A 441 4.25 13.29 7.94
CA PHE A 441 4.34 13.80 9.30
C PHE A 441 5.40 14.90 9.39
N ARG A 442 5.39 15.67 10.48
CA ARG A 442 6.40 16.71 10.72
C ARG A 442 7.67 16.05 11.23
N LEU A 443 8.82 16.40 10.63
CA LEU A 443 10.09 16.12 11.28
C LEU A 443 10.24 17.16 12.40
N GLU A 444 10.38 16.70 13.64
CA GLU A 444 10.80 17.59 14.72
C GLU A 444 12.16 18.20 14.32
N ALA A 445 12.28 19.52 14.48
CA ALA A 445 13.51 20.27 14.16
C ALA A 445 14.62 20.02 15.18
#